data_AF-A0A813K6R8-F1
#
_entry.id   AF-A0A813K6R8-F1
#
_cell.length_a   1.000
_cell.length_b   1.000
_cell.length_c   1.000
_cell.angle_alpha   90.00
_cell.angle_beta   90.00
_cell.angle_gamma   90.00
#
_symmetry.space_group_name_H-M   'P 1'
#
loop_
_entity.id
_entity.type
_entity.pdbx_description
1 polymer ?
#
loop_
_entity_poly.entity_id
_entity_poly.type
_entity_poly.pdbx_seq_one_letter_code
_entity_poly.pdbx_strand_id
1 'polypeptide(L)'
;HCQLSCLGSLRETARWFVTSLQWAAVVFSAALWDVKLFITEFAGEAWSSSGQAVQSNPELRDFFLRDSFWTMPVLGIYLADVALKLFAFGPRVYFGKSGNILAAVVTGLSVLLMFAELLVANSMDSDGQALGALLTNPRLIGAISCVPQIGHCVRGAQWLQVACLEAVSGARHITGMGKRRFVDAEHGFDLDLSYVLPRLIGMSVPAGSFLTAMYRNPLSEVVRFFETKYSNGYMIINCCPELPYPDARFKTGQVVKFGIQDHTPPFISQVVEFLNLASAWMQDPSHILAVHCRGGKGRTGSIC
;
A
#
# COMPACT_ATOMS: atom_id res chain seq x y z
N HIS A 1 28.59 -14.03 -7.42
CA HIS A 1 27.31 -14.75 -7.18
C HIS A 1 26.82 -14.69 -5.74
N CYS A 2 27.63 -14.98 -4.70
CA CYS A 2 27.17 -15.05 -3.30
C CYS A 2 26.62 -13.72 -2.70
N GLN A 3 27.19 -12.57 -3.08
CA GLN A 3 26.70 -11.26 -2.61
C GLN A 3 25.35 -10.85 -3.23
N LEU A 4 25.08 -11.22 -4.48
CA LEU A 4 23.82 -10.94 -5.17
C LEU A 4 22.66 -11.76 -4.60
N SER A 5 22.92 -13.02 -4.21
CA SER A 5 21.94 -13.86 -3.52
C SER A 5 21.65 -13.39 -2.09
N CYS A 6 22.65 -12.88 -1.37
CA CYS A 6 22.46 -12.30 -0.04
C CYS A 6 21.66 -10.99 -0.07
N LEU A 7 21.95 -10.10 -1.03
CA LEU A 7 21.18 -8.86 -1.27
C LEU A 7 19.74 -9.14 -1.69
N GLY A 8 19.49 -10.18 -2.47
CA GLY A 8 18.14 -10.64 -2.81
C GLY A 8 17.35 -11.05 -1.57
N SER A 9 17.95 -11.89 -0.71
CA SER A 9 17.37 -12.33 0.56
C SER A 9 17.08 -11.16 1.52
N LEU A 10 17.99 -10.19 1.61
CA LEU A 10 17.78 -9.01 2.46
C LEU A 10 16.63 -8.13 1.97
N ARG A 11 16.51 -7.92 0.64
CA ARG A 11 15.41 -7.17 0.05
C ARG A 11 14.07 -7.87 0.24
N GLU A 12 14.03 -9.20 0.11
CA GLU A 12 12.81 -9.97 0.41
C GLU A 12 12.41 -9.84 1.87
N THR A 13 13.37 -9.94 2.79
CA THR A 13 13.12 -9.73 4.22
C THR A 13 12.60 -8.31 4.50
N ALA A 14 13.20 -7.30 3.88
CA ALA A 14 12.74 -5.91 3.96
C ALA A 14 11.32 -5.75 3.40
N ARG A 15 10.97 -6.39 2.27
CA ARG A 15 9.61 -6.38 1.71
C ARG A 15 8.60 -6.93 2.71
N TRP A 16 8.86 -8.10 3.27
CA TRP A 16 7.99 -8.71 4.29
C TRP A 16 7.82 -7.81 5.51
N PHE A 17 8.90 -7.18 5.96
CA PHE A 17 8.87 -6.25 7.08
C PHE A 17 8.00 -5.02 6.79
N VAL A 18 8.23 -4.31 5.67
CA VAL A 18 7.47 -3.08 5.36
C VAL A 18 6.00 -3.33 5.02
N THR A 19 5.64 -4.54 4.58
CA THR A 19 4.24 -4.93 4.37
C THR A 19 3.61 -5.61 5.60
N SER A 20 4.33 -5.71 6.71
CA SER A 20 3.83 -6.35 7.92
C SER A 20 2.82 -5.46 8.65
N LEU A 21 1.89 -6.10 9.37
CA LEU A 21 0.93 -5.39 10.22
C LEU A 21 1.64 -4.60 11.35
N GLN A 22 2.79 -5.10 11.82
CA GLN A 22 3.58 -4.46 12.86
C GLN A 22 4.15 -3.12 12.38
N TRP A 23 4.75 -3.11 11.19
CA TRP A 23 5.26 -1.87 10.60
C TRP A 23 4.13 -0.90 10.26
N ALA A 24 3.03 -1.39 9.69
CA ALA A 24 1.84 -0.59 9.43
C ALA A 24 1.29 0.07 10.71
N ALA A 25 1.31 -0.62 11.85
CA ALA A 25 0.90 -0.08 13.14
C ALA A 25 1.83 1.05 13.64
N VAL A 26 3.13 0.95 13.39
CA VAL A 26 4.11 2.02 13.71
C VAL A 26 3.80 3.26 12.88
N VAL A 27 3.63 3.12 11.57
CA VAL A 27 3.30 4.23 10.65
C VAL A 27 1.93 4.84 11.00
N PHE A 28 0.93 4.01 11.32
CA PHE A 28 -0.38 4.47 11.76
C PHE A 28 -0.30 5.27 13.05
N SER A 29 0.52 4.85 14.01
CA SER A 29 0.72 5.56 15.28
C SER A 29 1.37 6.94 15.05
N ALA A 30 2.31 7.03 14.11
CA ALA A 30 2.91 8.29 13.68
C ALA A 30 1.86 9.22 13.04
N ALA A 31 0.98 8.68 12.19
CA ALA A 31 -0.13 9.44 11.59
C ALA A 31 -1.13 9.98 12.63
N LEU A 32 -1.47 9.17 13.64
CA LEU A 32 -2.30 9.63 14.76
C LEU A 32 -1.61 10.73 15.57
N TRP A 33 -0.28 10.68 15.68
CA TRP A 33 0.49 11.73 16.34
C TRP A 33 0.46 13.04 15.55
N ASP A 34 0.61 13.02 14.22
CA ASP A 34 0.42 14.20 13.37
C ASP A 34 -0.98 14.81 13.54
N VAL A 35 -2.03 13.99 13.55
CA VAL A 35 -3.41 14.46 13.78
C VAL A 35 -3.53 15.09 15.16
N LYS A 36 -2.89 14.52 16.18
CA LYS A 36 -2.87 15.09 17.53
C LYS A 36 -2.15 16.45 17.56
N LEU A 37 -0.97 16.56 16.94
CA LEU A 37 -0.20 17.81 16.86
C LEU A 37 -1.03 18.91 16.19
N PHE A 38 -1.62 18.59 15.04
CA PHE A 38 -2.57 19.48 14.35
C PHE A 38 -3.71 19.95 15.26
N ILE A 39 -4.39 19.04 15.97
CA ILE A 39 -5.50 19.39 16.86
C ILE A 39 -5.00 20.29 18.00
N THR A 40 -3.83 20.00 18.59
CA THR A 40 -3.30 20.79 19.71
C THR A 40 -2.88 22.20 19.29
N GLU A 41 -2.27 22.36 18.12
CA GLU A 41 -1.91 23.66 17.56
C GLU A 41 -3.16 24.45 17.15
N PHE A 42 -4.10 23.80 16.44
CA PHE A 42 -5.35 24.43 16.03
C PHE A 42 -6.22 24.84 17.22
N ALA A 43 -6.29 24.02 18.27
CA ALA A 43 -6.99 24.37 19.51
C ALA A 43 -6.30 25.50 20.27
N GLY A 44 -4.96 25.58 20.20
CA GLY A 44 -4.18 26.70 20.73
C GLY A 44 -4.51 28.02 20.03
N GLU A 45 -4.70 28.00 18.70
CA GLU A 45 -5.11 29.18 17.92
C GLU A 45 -6.61 29.52 18.07
N ALA A 46 -7.49 28.54 18.26
CA ALA A 46 -8.91 28.80 18.54
C ALA A 46 -9.12 29.61 19.83
N TRP A 47 -8.19 29.52 20.78
CA TRP A 47 -8.18 30.34 22.00
C TRP A 47 -7.52 31.72 21.83
N SER A 48 -6.79 31.96 20.72
CA SER A 48 -6.22 33.27 20.36
C SER A 48 -7.16 34.15 19.53
N SER A 49 -8.43 33.74 19.36
CA SER A 49 -9.53 34.59 18.85
C SER A 49 -9.76 35.87 19.69
N SER A 50 -9.02 36.04 20.79
CA SER A 50 -8.84 37.28 21.55
C SER A 50 -7.74 38.22 21.00
N GLY A 51 -7.22 38.00 19.79
CA GLY A 51 -6.52 39.04 19.02
C GLY A 51 -5.11 39.42 19.48
N GLN A 52 -4.47 38.63 20.34
CA GLN A 52 -3.03 38.76 20.57
C GLN A 52 -2.29 37.75 19.69
N ALA A 53 -1.96 38.19 18.47
CA ALA A 53 -0.92 37.55 17.67
C ALA A 53 0.34 37.43 18.52
N VAL A 54 1.03 36.29 18.46
CA VAL A 54 2.36 36.06 19.06
C VAL A 54 3.25 37.25 18.73
N GLN A 55 3.37 38.19 19.68
CA GLN A 55 3.83 39.56 19.41
C GLN A 55 5.31 39.75 19.73
N SER A 56 5.94 38.74 20.34
CA SER A 56 7.34 38.77 20.73
C SER A 56 8.15 37.66 20.04
N ASN A 57 9.34 38.02 19.54
CA ASN A 57 10.32 37.08 18.98
C ASN A 57 10.59 35.82 19.86
N PRO A 58 10.69 35.90 21.21
CA PRO A 58 10.93 34.72 22.03
C PRO A 58 9.77 33.71 22.04
N GLU A 59 8.51 34.15 22.05
CA GLU A 59 7.35 33.24 22.04
C GLU A 59 7.22 32.49 20.71
N LEU A 60 7.51 33.17 19.58
CA LEU A 60 7.50 32.56 18.26
C LEU A 60 8.65 31.55 18.09
N ARG A 61 9.83 31.86 18.64
CA ARG A 61 10.96 30.93 18.68
C ARG A 61 10.62 29.67 19.47
N ASP A 62 10.08 29.83 20.67
CA ASP A 62 9.71 28.71 21.54
C ASP A 62 8.61 27.84 20.93
N PHE A 63 7.69 28.45 20.16
CA PHE A 63 6.72 27.72 19.34
C PHE A 63 7.41 26.82 18.31
N PHE A 64 8.27 27.37 17.44
CA PHE A 64 8.94 26.58 16.40
C PHE A 64 9.86 25.49 16.96
N LEU A 65 10.57 25.77 18.06
CA LEU A 65 11.43 24.78 18.72
C LEU A 65 10.62 23.63 19.33
N ARG A 66 9.51 23.96 20.00
CA ARG A 66 8.60 22.97 20.58
C ARG A 66 7.97 22.10 19.50
N ASP A 67 7.46 22.73 18.44
CA ASP A 67 6.87 22.02 17.32
C ASP A 67 7.89 21.06 16.69
N SER A 68 9.06 21.59 16.28
CA SER A 68 10.16 20.81 15.71
C SER A 68 10.56 19.61 16.56
N PHE A 69 10.60 19.77 17.89
CA PHE A 69 10.94 18.68 18.81
C PHE A 69 9.98 17.50 18.74
N TRP A 70 8.67 17.76 18.60
CA TRP A 70 7.64 16.72 18.52
C TRP A 70 7.42 16.20 17.10
N THR A 71 7.71 16.99 16.07
CA THR A 71 7.60 16.57 14.67
C THR A 71 8.76 15.66 14.24
N MET A 72 9.95 15.86 14.80
CA MET A 72 11.19 15.12 14.48
C MET A 72 11.02 13.57 14.50
N PRO A 73 10.49 12.94 15.58
CA PRO A 73 10.32 11.49 15.61
C PRO A 73 9.33 10.96 14.56
N VAL A 74 8.26 11.71 14.30
CA VAL A 74 7.23 11.35 13.31
C VAL A 74 7.81 11.37 11.91
N LEU A 75 8.53 12.44 11.56
CA LEU A 75 9.21 12.57 10.28
C LEU A 75 10.31 11.51 10.12
N GLY A 76 11.00 11.14 11.20
CA GLY A 76 11.95 10.03 11.20
C GLY A 76 11.30 8.69 10.82
N ILE A 77 10.10 8.41 11.34
CA ILE A 77 9.34 7.19 10.99
C ILE A 77 8.94 7.21 9.51
N TYR A 78 8.42 8.32 8.99
CA TYR A 78 8.05 8.40 7.57
C TYR A 78 9.25 8.33 6.64
N LEU A 79 10.36 8.95 7.01
CA LEU A 79 11.61 8.86 6.25
C LEU A 79 12.12 7.41 6.23
N ALA A 80 12.07 6.72 7.37
CA ALA A 80 12.40 5.31 7.44
C ALA A 80 11.46 4.46 6.58
N ASP A 81 10.15 4.74 6.56
CA ASP A 81 9.17 4.04 5.72
C ASP A 81 9.50 4.19 4.22
N VAL A 82 9.69 5.43 3.76
CA VAL A 82 10.08 5.73 2.37
C VAL A 82 11.39 5.05 2.02
N ALA A 83 12.41 5.15 2.88
CA ALA A 83 13.73 4.57 2.65
C ALA A 83 13.68 3.04 2.59
N LEU A 84 12.98 2.40 3.54
CA LEU A 84 12.84 0.95 3.60
C LEU A 84 12.05 0.43 2.39
N LYS A 85 10.96 1.10 1.98
CA LYS A 85 10.21 0.72 0.79
C LYS A 85 11.02 0.93 -0.49
N LEU A 86 11.79 2.03 -0.59
CA LEU A 86 12.68 2.27 -1.71
C LEU A 86 13.78 1.19 -1.79
N PHE A 87 14.33 0.76 -0.66
CA PHE A 87 15.29 -0.34 -0.58
C PHE A 87 14.68 -1.70 -0.95
N ALA A 88 13.49 -1.99 -0.41
CA ALA A 88 12.78 -3.26 -0.57
C ALA A 88 12.31 -3.47 -2.02
N PHE A 89 11.67 -2.47 -2.63
CA PHE A 89 11.10 -2.58 -3.97
C PHE A 89 12.04 -2.09 -5.07
N GLY A 90 13.00 -1.23 -4.74
CA GLY A 90 13.87 -0.57 -5.70
C GLY A 90 13.21 0.67 -6.34
N PRO A 91 13.99 1.61 -6.90
CA PRO A 91 13.47 2.90 -7.38
C PRO A 91 12.43 2.79 -8.50
N ARG A 92 12.66 1.90 -9.47
CA ARG A 92 11.76 1.74 -10.63
C ARG A 92 10.36 1.30 -10.21
N VAL A 93 10.27 0.32 -9.31
CA VAL A 93 9.00 -0.21 -8.82
C VAL A 93 8.36 0.76 -7.83
N TYR A 94 9.15 1.31 -6.91
CA TYR A 94 8.65 2.22 -5.89
C TYR A 94 8.01 3.46 -6.53
N PHE A 95 8.72 4.14 -7.43
CA PHE A 95 8.21 5.34 -8.13
C PHE A 95 7.28 5.03 -9.30
N GLY A 96 7.05 3.76 -9.65
CA GLY A 96 6.01 3.38 -10.62
C GLY A 96 4.59 3.59 -10.09
N LYS A 97 4.41 3.74 -8.77
CA LYS A 97 3.11 3.97 -8.13
C LYS A 97 2.98 5.45 -7.75
N SER A 98 1.91 6.11 -8.21
CA SER A 98 1.66 7.54 -7.95
C SER A 98 1.58 7.87 -6.45
N GLY A 99 0.99 7.00 -5.63
CA GLY A 99 0.92 7.20 -4.17
C GLY A 99 2.30 7.21 -3.47
N ASN A 100 3.25 6.43 -3.98
CA ASN A 100 4.62 6.40 -3.45
C ASN A 100 5.41 7.64 -3.83
N ILE A 101 5.20 8.18 -5.04
CA ILE A 101 5.77 9.47 -5.45
C ILE A 101 5.28 10.56 -4.50
N LEU A 102 3.96 10.62 -4.27
CA LEU A 102 3.37 11.60 -3.35
C LEU A 102 3.95 11.45 -1.93
N ALA A 103 4.11 10.23 -1.42
CA ALA A 103 4.71 9.97 -0.11
C ALA A 103 6.15 10.47 -0.02
N ALA A 104 6.99 10.15 -1.00
CA ALA A 104 8.37 10.62 -1.01
C ALA A 104 8.46 12.16 -1.07
N VAL A 105 7.61 12.80 -1.88
CA VAL A 105 7.57 14.26 -2.01
C VAL A 105 7.09 14.92 -0.71
N VAL A 106 5.97 14.46 -0.13
CA VAL A 106 5.42 15.04 1.10
C VAL A 106 6.39 14.86 2.27
N THR A 107 6.99 13.68 2.42
CA THR A 107 8.01 13.44 3.46
C THR A 107 9.25 14.31 3.23
N GLY A 108 9.77 14.38 2.00
CA GLY A 108 10.94 15.19 1.67
C GLY A 108 10.72 16.68 1.91
N LEU A 109 9.59 17.23 1.46
CA LEU A 109 9.21 18.62 1.71
C LEU A 109 9.02 18.90 3.19
N SER A 110 8.40 17.99 3.93
CA SER A 110 8.20 18.16 5.37
C SER A 110 9.50 18.17 6.16
N VAL A 111 10.46 17.31 5.81
CA VAL A 111 11.81 17.33 6.41
C VAL A 111 12.51 18.66 6.10
N LEU A 112 12.42 19.14 4.85
CA LEU A 112 13.01 20.41 4.45
C LEU A 112 12.39 21.61 5.20
N LEU A 113 11.06 21.63 5.35
CA LEU A 113 10.34 22.66 6.10
C LEU A 113 10.74 22.66 7.58
N MET A 114 10.81 21.49 8.22
CA MET A 114 11.28 21.34 9.60
C MET A 114 12.70 21.90 9.78
N PHE A 115 13.63 21.61 8.85
CA PHE A 115 14.97 22.21 8.91
C PHE A 115 14.94 23.73 8.71
N ALA A 116 14.08 24.24 7.82
CA ALA A 116 13.92 25.67 7.60
C ALA A 116 13.38 26.38 8.86
N GLU A 117 12.36 25.81 9.52
CA GLU A 117 11.80 26.32 10.77
C GLU A 117 12.83 26.32 11.90
N LEU A 118 13.64 25.26 12.00
CA LEU A 118 14.73 25.20 12.97
C LEU A 118 15.81 26.26 12.67
N LEU A 119 16.16 26.49 11.40
CA LEU A 119 17.09 27.56 11.02
C LEU A 119 16.53 28.94 11.36
N VAL A 120 15.24 29.18 11.08
CA VAL A 120 14.54 30.41 11.44
C VAL A 120 14.60 30.61 12.96
N ALA A 121 14.20 29.62 13.75
CA ALA A 121 14.19 29.70 15.21
C ALA A 121 15.58 30.04 15.79
N ASN A 122 16.65 29.42 15.27
CA ASN A 122 18.02 29.71 15.71
C ASN A 122 18.52 31.09 15.25
N SER A 123 18.07 31.57 14.09
CA SER A 123 18.44 32.90 13.58
C SER A 123 17.81 34.05 14.37
N MET A 124 16.70 33.81 15.09
CA MET A 124 16.04 34.81 15.94
C MET A 124 16.84 35.18 17.20
N ASP A 125 17.86 34.38 17.54
CA ASP A 125 18.76 34.62 18.69
C ASP A 125 20.00 35.45 18.29
N SER A 126 20.32 35.48 17.00
CA SER A 126 21.35 36.35 16.44
C SER A 126 20.72 37.71 16.12
N ASP A 127 21.45 38.84 16.23
CA ASP A 127 21.02 40.18 15.79
C ASP A 127 20.81 40.26 14.25
N GLY A 128 19.96 39.38 13.71
CA GLY A 128 19.72 39.15 12.30
C GLY A 128 18.77 40.21 11.74
N GLN A 129 19.32 41.39 11.46
CA GLN A 129 18.57 42.55 10.96
C GLN A 129 17.78 42.28 9.66
N ALA A 130 18.16 41.28 8.85
CA ALA A 130 17.49 40.96 7.59
C ALA A 130 16.27 40.03 7.74
N LEU A 131 16.35 38.98 8.57
CA LEU A 131 15.26 38.02 8.76
C LEU A 131 14.24 38.53 9.80
N GLY A 132 14.73 39.25 10.82
CA GLY A 132 13.89 39.90 11.82
C GLY A 132 12.94 40.94 11.22
N ALA A 133 13.36 41.64 10.15
CA ALA A 133 12.52 42.61 9.44
C ALA A 133 11.32 41.96 8.71
N LEU A 134 11.50 40.77 8.11
CA LEU A 134 10.40 40.00 7.52
C LEU A 134 9.41 39.51 8.59
N LEU A 135 9.91 39.10 9.76
CA LEU A 135 9.11 38.62 10.89
C LEU A 135 8.46 39.75 11.72
N THR A 136 8.50 41.01 11.28
CA THR A 136 7.71 42.09 11.91
C THR A 136 6.28 42.20 11.38
N ASN A 137 5.98 41.60 10.22
CA ASN A 137 4.66 41.67 9.61
C ASN A 137 3.74 40.59 10.22
N PRO A 138 2.71 40.95 11.01
CA PRO A 138 1.87 39.97 11.71
C PRO A 138 1.10 39.05 10.76
N ARG A 139 0.80 39.49 9.53
CA ARG A 139 0.18 38.64 8.51
C ARG A 139 1.14 37.56 8.00
N LEU A 140 2.43 37.90 7.90
CA LEU A 140 3.44 36.96 7.48
C LEU A 140 3.80 35.99 8.60
N ILE A 141 3.86 36.46 9.86
CA ILE A 141 4.02 35.59 11.04
C ILE A 141 2.89 34.56 11.07
N GLY A 142 1.63 35.00 11.00
CA GLY A 142 0.48 34.09 10.97
C GLY A 142 0.56 33.10 9.80
N ALA A 143 0.91 33.57 8.60
CA ALA A 143 1.08 32.69 7.45
C ALA A 143 2.18 31.63 7.63
N ILE A 144 3.31 31.98 8.25
CA ILE A 144 4.41 31.06 8.54
C ILE A 144 4.01 30.08 9.66
N SER A 145 3.35 30.56 10.71
CA SER A 145 2.86 29.72 11.82
C SER A 145 1.81 28.69 11.40
N CYS A 146 1.06 28.94 10.32
CA CYS A 146 0.12 27.96 9.75
C CYS A 146 0.82 26.85 8.92
N VAL A 147 2.09 27.02 8.54
CA VAL A 147 2.81 26.03 7.69
C VAL A 147 2.95 24.66 8.39
N PRO A 148 3.40 24.57 9.66
CA PRO A 148 3.43 23.31 10.41
C PRO A 148 2.06 22.61 10.44
N GLN A 149 1.00 23.36 10.76
CA GLN A 149 -0.37 22.83 10.89
C GLN A 149 -0.88 22.19 9.60
N ILE A 150 -0.68 22.89 8.47
CA ILE A 150 -1.02 22.36 7.15
C ILE A 150 -0.18 21.10 6.87
N GLY A 151 1.12 21.15 7.21
CA GLY A 151 2.02 20.00 7.10
C GLY A 151 1.54 18.78 7.87
N HIS A 152 1.15 18.94 9.13
CA HIS A 152 0.59 17.89 9.99
C HIS A 152 -0.69 17.29 9.40
N CYS A 153 -1.59 18.14 8.93
CA CYS A 153 -2.85 17.70 8.33
C CYS A 153 -2.61 16.87 7.06
N VAL A 154 -1.75 17.36 6.15
CA VAL A 154 -1.43 16.69 4.89
C VAL A 154 -0.75 15.34 5.14
N ARG A 155 0.28 15.30 6.00
CA ARG A 155 0.98 14.06 6.36
C ARG A 155 0.04 13.08 7.06
N GLY A 156 -0.68 13.54 8.09
CA GLY A 156 -1.60 12.71 8.87
C GLY A 156 -2.67 12.07 7.98
N ALA A 157 -3.31 12.84 7.10
CA ALA A 157 -4.32 12.33 6.18
C ALA A 157 -3.74 11.31 5.19
N GLN A 158 -2.58 11.62 4.60
CA GLN A 158 -1.92 10.73 3.65
C GLN A 158 -1.51 9.40 4.29
N TRP A 159 -0.86 9.44 5.45
CA TRP A 159 -0.38 8.24 6.12
C TRP A 159 -1.49 7.44 6.77
N LEU A 160 -2.58 8.08 7.19
CA LEU A 160 -3.80 7.39 7.58
C LEU A 160 -4.38 6.58 6.41
N GLN A 161 -4.47 7.20 5.22
CA GLN A 161 -4.91 6.50 4.01
C GLN A 161 -4.01 5.32 3.66
N VAL A 162 -2.68 5.50 3.66
CA VAL A 162 -1.71 4.44 3.37
C VAL A 162 -1.79 3.32 4.41
N ALA A 163 -1.81 3.65 5.70
CA ALA A 163 -1.91 2.67 6.77
C ALA A 163 -3.20 1.85 6.70
N CYS A 164 -4.34 2.47 6.35
CA CYS A 164 -5.58 1.73 6.12
C CYS A 164 -5.45 0.73 4.96
N LEU A 165 -4.84 1.12 3.84
CA LEU A 165 -4.62 0.23 2.70
C LEU A 165 -3.65 -0.93 3.03
N GLU A 166 -2.61 -0.64 3.79
CA GLU A 166 -1.65 -1.64 4.25
C GLU A 166 -2.23 -2.58 5.30
N ALA A 167 -3.08 -2.10 6.21
CA ALA A 167 -3.81 -2.93 7.15
C ALA A 167 -4.74 -3.93 6.43
N VAL A 168 -5.42 -3.50 5.37
CA VAL A 168 -6.22 -4.40 4.52
C VAL A 168 -5.33 -5.46 3.87
N SER A 169 -4.16 -5.06 3.37
CA SER A 169 -3.20 -5.98 2.75
C SER A 169 -2.64 -6.98 3.77
N GLY A 170 -2.28 -6.52 4.97
CA GLY A 170 -1.85 -7.35 6.10
C GLY A 170 -2.92 -8.34 6.56
N ALA A 171 -4.18 -7.92 6.63
CA ALA A 171 -5.31 -8.81 6.92
C ALA A 171 -5.44 -9.94 5.88
N ARG A 172 -5.21 -9.66 4.59
CA ARG A 172 -5.13 -10.70 3.54
C ARG A 172 -3.99 -11.67 3.80
N HIS A 173 -2.82 -11.21 4.24
CA HIS A 173 -1.70 -12.10 4.57
C HIS A 173 -2.01 -13.02 5.74
N ILE A 174 -2.72 -12.53 6.77
CA ILE A 174 -3.13 -13.33 7.94
C ILE A 174 -4.14 -14.41 7.53
N THR A 175 -5.19 -14.05 6.78
CA THR A 175 -6.19 -15.03 6.31
C THR A 175 -5.64 -16.04 5.29
N GLY A 176 -4.51 -15.72 4.66
CA GLY A 176 -3.78 -16.58 3.74
C GLY A 176 -2.70 -17.46 4.37
N MET A 177 -2.51 -17.44 5.69
CA MET A 177 -1.46 -18.21 6.36
C MET A 177 -1.46 -19.69 5.94
N GLY A 178 -0.29 -20.19 5.54
CA GLY A 178 -0.06 -21.56 5.06
C GLY A 178 -0.21 -21.77 3.54
N LYS A 179 -0.56 -20.75 2.75
CA LYS A 179 -0.62 -20.84 1.28
C LYS A 179 0.57 -20.17 0.61
N ARG A 180 1.05 -20.73 -0.50
CA ARG A 180 1.95 -20.01 -1.42
C ARG A 180 1.14 -18.92 -2.15
N ARG A 181 1.54 -17.66 -1.98
CA ARG A 181 0.98 -16.50 -2.69
C ARG A 181 1.90 -16.11 -3.85
N PHE A 182 1.29 -15.63 -4.92
CA PHE A 182 2.02 -15.06 -6.03
C PHE A 182 2.30 -13.59 -5.72
N VAL A 183 3.56 -13.28 -5.42
CA VAL A 183 4.04 -11.91 -5.19
C VAL A 183 5.00 -11.55 -6.32
N ASP A 184 4.59 -10.58 -7.14
CA ASP A 184 5.40 -9.99 -8.19
C ASP A 184 5.58 -8.51 -7.89
N ALA A 185 6.76 -8.18 -7.35
CA ALA A 185 7.07 -6.81 -6.99
C ALA A 185 7.13 -5.90 -8.22
N GLU A 186 7.63 -6.38 -9.36
CA GLU A 186 7.84 -5.57 -10.56
C GLU A 186 6.52 -5.08 -11.14
N HIS A 187 5.53 -5.96 -11.21
CA HIS A 187 4.19 -5.64 -11.72
C HIS A 187 3.20 -5.33 -10.60
N GLY A 188 3.65 -5.33 -9.34
CA GLY A 188 2.86 -5.04 -8.14
C GLY A 188 1.72 -6.01 -7.87
N PHE A 189 1.85 -7.29 -8.23
CA PHE A 189 0.84 -8.30 -7.91
C PHE A 189 1.09 -8.92 -6.53
N ASP A 190 0.03 -9.05 -5.74
CA ASP A 190 -0.03 -9.90 -4.56
C ASP A 190 -1.37 -10.64 -4.58
N LEU A 191 -1.35 -11.89 -5.05
CA LEU A 191 -2.52 -12.71 -5.29
C LEU A 191 -2.39 -14.06 -4.57
N ASP A 192 -3.48 -14.54 -3.98
CA ASP A 192 -3.66 -15.93 -3.54
C ASP A 192 -3.82 -16.81 -4.80
N LEU A 193 -2.68 -17.06 -5.42
CA LEU A 193 -2.47 -17.73 -6.70
C LEU A 193 -1.15 -18.51 -6.61
N SER A 194 -1.13 -19.71 -7.18
CA SER A 194 0.04 -20.58 -7.23
C SER A 194 0.11 -21.29 -8.57
N TYR A 195 1.32 -21.47 -9.10
CA TYR A 195 1.56 -22.35 -10.24
C TYR A 195 1.70 -23.78 -9.73
N VAL A 196 0.73 -24.63 -10.10
CA VAL A 196 0.80 -26.07 -9.85
C VAL A 196 1.76 -26.70 -10.85
N LEU A 197 1.65 -26.28 -12.12
CA LEU A 197 2.59 -26.56 -13.21
C LEU A 197 2.93 -25.24 -13.92
N PRO A 198 3.96 -25.19 -14.79
CA PRO A 198 4.34 -23.96 -15.51
C PRO A 198 3.19 -23.29 -16.27
N ARG A 199 2.20 -24.09 -16.71
CA ARG A 199 1.03 -23.65 -17.47
C ARG A 199 -0.31 -23.98 -16.79
N LEU A 200 -0.28 -24.34 -15.50
CA LEU A 200 -1.48 -24.62 -14.69
C LEU A 200 -1.43 -23.81 -13.40
N ILE A 201 -2.39 -22.93 -13.23
CA ILE A 201 -2.54 -22.07 -12.07
C ILE A 201 -3.68 -22.56 -11.18
N GLY A 202 -3.44 -22.67 -9.87
CA GLY A 202 -4.47 -22.78 -8.85
C GLY A 202 -4.61 -21.46 -8.10
N MET A 203 -5.83 -20.93 -7.96
CA MET A 203 -6.05 -19.65 -7.25
C MET A 203 -7.32 -19.64 -6.41
N SER A 204 -7.45 -18.61 -5.57
CA SER A 204 -8.70 -18.30 -4.87
C SER A 204 -9.68 -17.50 -5.73
N VAL A 205 -10.95 -17.46 -5.31
CA VAL A 205 -12.04 -16.79 -6.05
C VAL A 205 -11.72 -15.30 -6.33
N PRO A 206 -11.95 -14.84 -7.57
CA PRO A 206 -11.96 -13.41 -7.88
C PRO A 206 -13.14 -12.72 -7.18
N ALA A 207 -12.86 -11.86 -6.21
CA ALA A 207 -13.87 -11.17 -5.43
C ALA A 207 -14.38 -9.93 -6.17
N GLY A 208 -15.67 -9.95 -6.56
CA GLY A 208 -16.34 -8.81 -7.17
C GLY A 208 -16.75 -7.71 -6.17
N SER A 209 -17.01 -8.09 -4.92
CA SER A 209 -17.46 -7.15 -3.87
C SER A 209 -16.30 -6.65 -3.01
N PHE A 210 -16.34 -5.37 -2.63
CA PHE A 210 -15.33 -4.71 -1.79
C PHE A 210 -15.06 -5.47 -0.47
N LEU A 211 -16.12 -5.91 0.22
CA LEU A 211 -15.98 -6.64 1.49
C LEU A 211 -15.26 -7.98 1.33
N THR A 212 -15.50 -8.69 0.21
CA THR A 212 -14.85 -9.97 -0.09
C THR A 212 -13.41 -9.77 -0.57
N ALA A 213 -13.12 -8.66 -1.26
CA ALA A 213 -11.77 -8.27 -1.69
C ALA A 213 -10.84 -7.90 -0.52
N MET A 214 -11.39 -7.63 0.68
CA MET A 214 -10.56 -7.43 1.88
C MET A 214 -9.83 -8.70 2.33
N TYR A 215 -10.32 -9.90 1.97
CA TYR A 215 -9.72 -11.19 2.35
C TYR A 215 -9.49 -12.16 1.18
N ARG A 216 -9.80 -11.76 -0.06
CA ARG A 216 -9.59 -12.55 -1.30
C ARG A 216 -8.99 -11.67 -2.40
N ASN A 217 -8.67 -12.30 -3.53
CA ASN A 217 -8.13 -11.60 -4.70
C ASN A 217 -9.15 -10.59 -5.25
N PRO A 218 -8.83 -9.28 -5.32
CA PRO A 218 -9.69 -8.32 -5.98
C PRO A 218 -9.86 -8.69 -7.45
N LEU A 219 -11.09 -8.74 -7.97
CA LEU A 219 -11.36 -9.12 -9.36
C LEU A 219 -10.55 -8.26 -10.35
N SER A 220 -10.43 -6.95 -10.10
CA SER A 220 -9.67 -6.04 -10.94
C SER A 220 -8.20 -6.44 -11.06
N GLU A 221 -7.58 -6.92 -9.97
CA GLU A 221 -6.18 -7.36 -9.96
C GLU A 221 -6.00 -8.72 -10.63
N VAL A 222 -6.96 -9.64 -10.49
CA VAL A 222 -6.93 -10.92 -11.21
C VAL A 222 -7.06 -10.70 -12.71
N VAL A 223 -8.00 -9.85 -13.13
CA VAL A 223 -8.14 -9.45 -14.54
C VAL A 223 -6.84 -8.81 -15.03
N ARG A 224 -6.30 -7.83 -14.30
CA ARG A 224 -5.02 -7.20 -14.65
C ARG A 224 -3.89 -8.22 -14.80
N PHE A 225 -3.83 -9.22 -13.93
CA PHE A 225 -2.82 -10.28 -13.99
C PHE A 225 -2.90 -11.07 -15.28
N PHE A 226 -4.09 -11.61 -15.62
CA PHE A 226 -4.26 -12.41 -16.83
C PHE A 226 -4.10 -11.60 -18.11
N GLU A 227 -4.66 -10.39 -18.16
CA GLU A 227 -4.53 -9.49 -19.31
C GLU A 227 -3.09 -9.00 -19.53
N THR A 228 -2.31 -8.82 -18.46
CA THR A 228 -0.91 -8.38 -18.59
C THR A 228 0.03 -9.52 -18.95
N LYS A 229 -0.11 -10.69 -18.31
CA LYS A 229 0.84 -11.80 -18.46
C LYS A 229 0.49 -12.82 -19.54
N TYR A 230 -0.80 -12.95 -19.85
CA TYR A 230 -1.32 -14.05 -20.66
C TYR A 230 -2.32 -13.58 -21.72
N SER A 231 -2.15 -12.36 -22.23
CA SER A 231 -3.00 -11.81 -23.29
C SER A 231 -3.12 -12.70 -24.54
N ASN A 232 -2.12 -13.56 -24.78
CA ASN A 232 -2.10 -14.53 -25.88
C ASN A 232 -3.08 -15.71 -25.72
N GLY A 233 -3.62 -15.96 -24.51
CA GLY A 233 -4.66 -16.95 -24.30
C GLY A 233 -4.65 -17.53 -22.89
N TYR A 234 -5.73 -17.27 -22.15
CA TYR A 234 -5.97 -17.88 -20.85
C TYR A 234 -7.41 -18.40 -20.73
N MET A 235 -7.57 -19.50 -20.02
CA MET A 235 -8.87 -20.05 -19.64
C MET A 235 -8.96 -20.16 -18.13
N ILE A 236 -10.05 -19.68 -17.55
CA ILE A 236 -10.33 -19.75 -16.12
C ILE A 236 -11.48 -20.73 -15.87
N ILE A 237 -11.20 -21.79 -15.13
CA ILE A 237 -12.19 -22.76 -14.67
C ILE A 237 -12.73 -22.33 -13.31
N ASN A 238 -14.00 -21.94 -13.28
CA ASN A 238 -14.71 -21.57 -12.06
C ASN A 238 -15.39 -22.79 -11.44
N CYS A 239 -14.79 -23.35 -10.39
CA CYS A 239 -15.33 -24.49 -9.64
C CYS A 239 -16.45 -24.10 -8.65
N CYS A 240 -16.81 -22.81 -8.56
CA CYS A 240 -17.73 -22.25 -7.56
C CYS A 240 -18.76 -21.31 -8.21
N PRO A 241 -19.67 -21.82 -9.06
CA PRO A 241 -20.68 -20.98 -9.68
C PRO A 241 -21.60 -20.29 -8.66
N GLU A 242 -21.66 -20.76 -7.40
CA GLU A 242 -22.36 -20.10 -6.31
C GLU A 242 -21.78 -18.73 -5.92
N LEU A 243 -20.55 -18.42 -6.35
CA LEU A 243 -19.91 -17.11 -6.18
C LEU A 243 -19.63 -16.49 -7.57
N PRO A 244 -20.67 -15.98 -8.26
CA PRO A 244 -20.50 -15.40 -9.59
C PRO A 244 -19.74 -14.07 -9.51
N TYR A 245 -18.97 -13.80 -10.56
CA TYR A 245 -18.33 -12.51 -10.81
C TYR A 245 -18.51 -12.16 -12.29
N PRO A 246 -18.37 -10.88 -12.70
CA PRO A 246 -18.60 -10.48 -14.09
C PRO A 246 -17.49 -11.00 -15.02
N ASP A 247 -17.74 -12.17 -15.62
CA ASP A 247 -16.83 -12.87 -16.54
C ASP A 247 -16.41 -12.01 -17.74
N ALA A 248 -17.27 -11.10 -18.20
CA ALA A 248 -17.01 -10.17 -19.31
C ALA A 248 -15.83 -9.20 -19.07
N ARG A 249 -15.28 -9.15 -17.85
CA ARG A 249 -14.08 -8.36 -17.53
C ARG A 249 -12.80 -9.00 -18.06
N PHE A 250 -12.80 -10.31 -18.30
CA PHE A 250 -11.72 -11.07 -18.92
C PHE A 250 -11.89 -10.97 -20.44
N LYS A 251 -11.09 -10.11 -21.09
CA LYS A 251 -11.30 -9.69 -22.49
C LYS A 251 -10.63 -10.63 -23.48
N THR A 252 -9.39 -11.02 -23.21
CA THR A 252 -8.58 -11.86 -24.13
C THR A 252 -8.64 -13.34 -23.78
N GLY A 253 -9.36 -13.71 -22.73
CA GLY A 253 -9.52 -15.09 -22.29
C GLY A 253 -10.97 -15.45 -22.06
N GLN A 254 -11.19 -16.64 -21.52
CA GLN A 254 -12.53 -17.18 -21.29
C GLN A 254 -12.69 -17.75 -19.89
N VAL A 255 -13.92 -17.65 -19.35
CA VAL A 255 -14.29 -18.25 -18.06
C VAL A 255 -15.28 -19.37 -18.31
N VAL A 256 -14.93 -20.59 -17.89
CA VAL A 256 -15.78 -21.78 -17.99
C VAL A 256 -16.25 -22.18 -16.60
N LYS A 257 -17.56 -22.33 -16.41
CA LYS A 257 -18.15 -22.65 -15.11
C LYS A 257 -18.29 -24.17 -14.96
N PHE A 258 -17.62 -24.71 -13.96
CA PHE A 258 -17.71 -26.11 -13.56
C PHE A 258 -18.30 -26.19 -12.15
N GLY A 259 -19.59 -26.54 -12.04
CA GLY A 259 -20.25 -26.59 -10.73
C GLY A 259 -19.79 -27.75 -9.87
N ILE A 260 -18.86 -27.53 -8.94
CA ILE A 260 -18.45 -28.51 -7.94
C ILE A 260 -18.96 -28.03 -6.58
N GLN A 261 -19.85 -28.79 -5.95
CA GLN A 261 -20.40 -28.46 -4.63
C GLN A 261 -19.29 -28.39 -3.56
N ASP A 262 -19.43 -27.46 -2.61
CA ASP A 262 -18.41 -27.26 -1.58
C ASP A 262 -18.33 -28.48 -0.66
N HIS A 263 -17.11 -28.87 -0.28
CA HIS A 263 -16.81 -30.04 0.55
C HIS A 263 -17.28 -31.41 0.02
N THR A 264 -17.61 -31.50 -1.27
CA THR A 264 -17.89 -32.77 -1.97
C THR A 264 -16.87 -33.01 -3.08
N PRO A 265 -16.51 -34.27 -3.37
CA PRO A 265 -15.68 -34.57 -4.54
C PRO A 265 -16.44 -34.26 -5.85
N PRO A 266 -15.73 -33.92 -6.94
CA PRO A 266 -16.35 -33.82 -8.26
C PRO A 266 -16.88 -35.19 -8.72
N PHE A 267 -17.92 -35.18 -9.56
CA PHE A 267 -18.34 -36.41 -10.23
C PHE A 267 -17.27 -36.86 -11.23
N ILE A 268 -17.14 -38.17 -11.45
CA ILE A 268 -16.19 -38.71 -12.43
C ILE A 268 -16.45 -38.13 -13.84
N SER A 269 -17.73 -37.94 -14.20
CA SER A 269 -18.11 -37.29 -15.45
C SER A 269 -17.55 -35.87 -15.58
N GLN A 270 -17.57 -35.08 -14.50
CA GLN A 270 -17.01 -33.72 -14.48
C GLN A 270 -15.48 -33.74 -14.62
N VAL A 271 -14.81 -34.72 -14.00
CA VAL A 271 -13.36 -34.90 -14.16
C VAL A 271 -13.03 -35.22 -15.61
N VAL A 272 -13.75 -36.16 -16.24
CA VAL A 272 -13.55 -36.50 -17.65
C VAL A 272 -13.81 -35.30 -18.57
N GLU A 273 -14.88 -34.54 -18.32
CA GLU A 273 -15.20 -33.34 -19.07
C GLU A 273 -14.09 -32.26 -18.94
N PHE A 274 -13.61 -32.03 -17.72
CA PHE A 274 -12.48 -31.13 -17.48
C PHE A 274 -11.22 -31.59 -18.21
N LEU A 275 -10.86 -32.87 -18.13
CA LEU A 275 -9.65 -33.40 -18.77
C LEU A 275 -9.71 -33.26 -20.29
N ASN A 276 -10.86 -33.53 -20.91
CA ASN A 276 -11.06 -33.33 -22.34
C ASN A 276 -10.92 -31.86 -22.74
N LEU A 277 -11.56 -30.96 -21.98
CA LEU A 277 -11.47 -29.52 -22.21
C LEU A 277 -10.03 -29.00 -22.05
N ALA A 278 -9.36 -29.38 -20.96
CA ALA A 278 -7.99 -28.98 -20.68
C ALA A 278 -7.02 -29.53 -21.73
N SER A 279 -7.16 -30.80 -22.13
CA SER A 279 -6.34 -31.41 -23.16
C SER A 279 -6.46 -30.68 -24.50
N ALA A 280 -7.68 -30.34 -24.92
CA ALA A 280 -7.91 -29.58 -26.14
C ALA A 280 -7.35 -28.14 -26.05
N TRP A 281 -7.59 -27.45 -24.93
CA TRP A 281 -7.11 -26.07 -24.73
C TRP A 281 -5.58 -25.96 -24.72
N MET A 282 -4.91 -26.93 -24.12
CA MET A 282 -3.47 -26.91 -23.86
C MET A 282 -2.61 -27.33 -25.05
N GLN A 283 -3.22 -27.67 -26.20
CA GLN A 283 -2.52 -27.97 -27.45
C GLN A 283 -1.68 -26.80 -27.95
N ASP A 284 -2.18 -25.57 -27.81
CA ASP A 284 -1.41 -24.37 -28.10
C ASP A 284 -0.38 -24.14 -26.97
N PRO A 285 0.93 -24.04 -27.26
CA PRO A 285 1.97 -23.88 -26.24
C PRO A 285 1.93 -22.53 -25.51
N SER A 286 1.28 -21.51 -26.07
CA SER A 286 1.16 -20.16 -25.49
C SER A 286 0.02 -20.06 -24.46
N HIS A 287 -0.92 -21.00 -24.47
CA HIS A 287 -2.09 -20.97 -23.59
C HIS A 287 -1.74 -21.30 -22.14
N ILE A 288 -2.49 -20.70 -21.21
CA ILE A 288 -2.48 -21.06 -19.80
C ILE A 288 -3.87 -21.46 -19.30
N LEU A 289 -3.91 -22.39 -18.35
CA LEU A 289 -5.13 -22.79 -17.65
C LEU A 289 -5.06 -22.35 -16.20
N ALA A 290 -6.13 -21.74 -15.69
CA ALA A 290 -6.27 -21.39 -14.30
C ALA A 290 -7.53 -22.04 -13.73
N VAL A 291 -7.40 -22.70 -12.58
CA VAL A 291 -8.51 -23.31 -11.86
C VAL A 291 -8.68 -22.58 -10.53
N HIS A 292 -9.89 -22.19 -10.20
CA HIS A 292 -10.17 -21.59 -8.91
C HIS A 292 -11.41 -22.20 -8.27
N CYS A 293 -11.40 -22.17 -6.95
CA CYS A 293 -12.61 -22.35 -6.16
C CYS A 293 -12.76 -21.19 -5.18
N ARG A 294 -13.53 -21.34 -4.11
CA ARG A 294 -13.60 -20.33 -3.04
C ARG A 294 -12.22 -20.17 -2.38
N GLY A 295 -11.60 -21.29 -2.03
CA GLY A 295 -10.36 -21.38 -1.27
C GLY A 295 -9.08 -21.48 -2.07
N GLY A 296 -9.12 -21.94 -3.33
CA GLY A 296 -7.94 -22.47 -4.01
C GLY A 296 -7.37 -23.72 -3.33
N LYS A 297 -8.22 -24.55 -2.72
CA LYS A 297 -7.84 -25.74 -1.92
C LYS A 297 -8.50 -27.00 -2.48
N GLY A 298 -9.36 -27.68 -1.71
CA GLY A 298 -9.93 -29.00 -2.03
C GLY A 298 -10.46 -29.15 -3.45
N ARG A 299 -11.48 -28.36 -3.83
CA ARG A 299 -12.07 -28.42 -5.19
C ARG A 299 -11.04 -28.17 -6.29
N THR A 300 -10.17 -27.18 -6.11
CA THR A 300 -9.09 -26.86 -7.06
C THR A 300 -8.09 -28.00 -7.15
N GLY A 301 -7.63 -28.55 -6.03
CA GLY A 301 -6.67 -29.64 -5.99
C GLY A 301 -7.23 -31.00 -6.41
N SER A 302 -8.56 -31.18 -6.44
CA SER A 302 -9.18 -32.38 -7.05
C SER A 302 -9.21 -32.32 -8.57
N ILE A 303 -9.13 -31.11 -9.15
CA ILE A 303 -9.23 -30.88 -10.59
C ILE A 303 -7.85 -30.67 -11.22
N CYS A 304 -6.94 -29.96 -10.53
CA CYS A 304 -5.55 -29.79 -10.93
C CYS A 304 -4.74 -31.09 -10.80
#